data_AF-A0A5E5RBQ5-F1
#
_entry.id   AF-A0A5E5RBQ5-F1
#
_cell.length_a   1.000
_cell.length_b   1.000
_cell.length_c   1.000
_cell.angle_alpha   90.00
_cell.angle_beta   90.00
_cell.angle_gamma   90.00
#
_symmetry.space_group_name_H-M   'P 1'
#
loop_
_entity.id
_entity.type
_entity.pdbx_description
1 polymer ?
#
loop_
_entity_poly.entity_id
_entity_poly.type
_entity_poly.pdbx_seq_one_letter_code
_entity_poly.pdbx_strand_id
1 'polypeptide(L)'
;MVKYTVPGAPIPTKIRELWKEYQGQGYGVCIDFPPSKAVQRWSAERKAEARRRKMVKRIEKTAPLFAQELIAREFQERGAYFNGE
;
A
#
# COMPACT_ATOMS: atom_id res chain seq x y z
N MET A 1 2.22 9.01 -22.14
CA MET A 1 2.90 10.30 -21.90
C MET A 1 2.27 10.95 -20.67
N VAL A 2 2.95 10.93 -19.53
CA VAL A 2 2.48 11.58 -18.29
C VAL A 2 2.79 13.07 -18.39
N LYS A 3 1.79 13.94 -18.23
CA LYS A 3 1.98 15.40 -18.19
C LYS A 3 1.94 15.86 -16.75
N TYR A 4 3.03 16.45 -16.28
CA TYR A 4 3.10 17.07 -14.96
C TYR A 4 2.53 18.49 -15.05
N THR A 5 1.58 18.82 -14.18
CA THR A 5 1.05 20.17 -14.01
C THR A 5 1.63 20.81 -12.76
N VAL A 6 1.85 22.13 -12.79
CA VAL A 6 2.24 22.89 -11.60
C VAL A 6 1.10 22.85 -10.56
N PRO A 7 1.43 22.73 -9.24
CA PRO A 7 0.43 22.79 -8.18
C PRO A 7 -0.41 24.07 -8.24
N GLY A 8 -1.72 23.97 -8.06
CA GLY A 8 -2.65 25.11 -8.14
C GLY A 8 -3.07 25.52 -9.56
N ALA A 9 -2.55 24.85 -10.59
CA ALA A 9 -3.03 25.07 -11.96
C ALA A 9 -4.50 24.63 -12.13
N PRO A 10 -5.28 25.32 -12.99
CA PRO A 10 -6.63 24.88 -13.32
C PRO A 10 -6.61 23.51 -14.00
N ILE A 11 -7.71 22.78 -13.90
CA ILE A 11 -7.87 21.46 -14.53
C ILE A 11 -7.51 21.52 -16.03
N PRO A 12 -6.68 20.59 -16.54
CA PRO A 12 -6.32 20.55 -17.95
C PRO A 12 -7.53 20.56 -18.87
N THR A 13 -7.48 21.36 -19.95
CA THR A 13 -8.60 21.58 -20.89
C THR A 13 -9.18 20.28 -21.43
N LYS A 14 -8.32 19.30 -21.72
CA LYS A 14 -8.74 17.98 -22.21
C LYS A 14 -9.59 17.20 -21.20
N ILE A 15 -9.31 17.31 -19.91
CA ILE A 15 -10.12 16.69 -18.85
C ILE A 15 -11.43 17.46 -18.69
N ARG A 16 -11.38 18.80 -18.77
CA ARG A 16 -12.57 19.65 -18.73
C ARG A 16 -13.55 19.34 -19.87
N GLU A 17 -13.07 19.09 -21.07
CA GLU A 17 -13.90 18.72 -22.23
C GLU A 17 -14.57 17.36 -22.04
N LEU A 18 -13.84 16.34 -21.59
CA LEU A 18 -14.39 15.02 -21.27
C LEU A 18 -15.49 15.08 -20.20
N TRP A 19 -15.43 16.10 -19.33
CA TRP A 19 -16.33 16.24 -18.19
C TRP A 19 -17.43 17.29 -18.39
N LYS A 20 -17.53 17.86 -19.59
CA LYS A 20 -18.47 18.95 -19.91
C LYS A 20 -19.93 18.52 -19.72
N GLU A 21 -20.25 17.26 -19.99
CA GLU A 21 -21.60 16.69 -19.85
C GLU A 21 -22.04 16.47 -18.39
N TYR A 22 -21.09 16.31 -17.47
CA TYR A 22 -21.33 16.06 -16.05
C TYR A 22 -21.31 17.33 -15.19
N GLN A 23 -21.02 18.50 -15.81
CA GLN A 23 -21.08 19.79 -15.13
C GLN A 23 -22.51 20.09 -14.64
N GLY A 24 -22.64 20.44 -13.36
CA GLY A 24 -23.93 20.78 -12.74
C GLY A 24 -24.70 19.62 -12.12
N GLN A 25 -24.21 18.38 -12.25
CA GLN A 25 -24.84 17.18 -11.65
C GLN A 25 -24.42 16.92 -10.19
N GLY A 26 -23.62 17.81 -9.58
CA GLY A 26 -23.19 17.72 -8.18
C GLY A 26 -22.00 16.80 -7.90
N TYR A 27 -21.38 16.22 -8.93
CA TYR A 27 -20.18 15.38 -8.79
C TYR A 27 -18.90 16.23 -8.73
N GLY A 28 -17.87 15.74 -8.03
CA GLY A 28 -16.53 16.33 -7.99
C GLY A 28 -15.51 15.42 -8.67
N VAL A 29 -14.57 15.99 -9.44
CA VAL A 29 -13.47 15.24 -10.07
C VAL A 29 -12.23 15.33 -9.19
N CYS A 30 -11.85 14.22 -8.55
CA CYS A 30 -10.56 14.09 -7.89
C CYS A 30 -9.53 13.56 -8.88
N ILE A 31 -8.49 14.35 -9.14
CA ILE A 31 -7.32 13.91 -9.90
C ILE A 31 -6.24 13.61 -8.87
N ASP A 32 -5.88 12.34 -8.73
CA ASP A 32 -4.76 11.91 -7.91
C ASP A 32 -3.50 11.79 -8.77
N PHE A 33 -2.39 12.33 -8.27
CA PHE A 33 -1.09 12.23 -8.91
C PHE A 33 -0.26 11.23 -8.12
N PRO A 34 -0.11 9.99 -8.60
CA PRO A 34 0.77 9.05 -7.93
C PRO A 34 2.19 9.66 -7.89
N PRO A 35 2.95 9.40 -6.82
CA PRO A 35 4.29 9.96 -6.69
C PRO A 35 5.13 9.61 -7.92
N SER A 36 5.92 10.57 -8.41
CA SER A 36 6.77 10.41 -9.60
C SER A 36 7.85 9.33 -9.45
N LYS A 37 8.11 8.89 -8.21
CA LYS A 37 9.07 7.82 -7.92
C LYS A 37 8.48 6.47 -8.32
N ALA A 38 9.26 5.69 -9.06
CA ALA A 38 8.94 4.30 -9.34
C ALA A 38 8.65 3.57 -8.02
N VAL A 39 7.61 2.75 -8.01
CA VAL A 39 7.24 1.92 -6.86
C VAL A 39 8.44 1.05 -6.49
N GLN A 40 9.07 1.34 -5.34
CA GLN A 40 10.13 0.48 -4.80
C GLN A 40 9.49 -0.80 -4.28
N ARG A 41 9.52 -1.84 -5.14
CA ARG A 41 9.12 -3.18 -4.74
C ARG A 41 10.14 -3.71 -3.73
N TRP A 42 9.64 -4.24 -2.62
CA TRP A 42 10.49 -4.93 -1.66
C TRP A 42 11.01 -6.22 -2.29
N SER A 43 12.26 -6.55 -1.99
CA SER A 43 12.78 -7.89 -2.27
C SER A 43 12.01 -8.94 -1.46
N ALA A 44 12.05 -10.19 -1.92
CA ALA A 44 11.36 -11.28 -1.23
C ALA A 44 11.83 -11.42 0.22
N GLU A 45 13.13 -11.24 0.46
CA GLU A 45 13.78 -11.32 1.77
C GLU A 45 13.29 -10.19 2.68
N ARG A 46 13.25 -8.94 2.19
CA ARG A 46 12.71 -7.81 2.96
C ARG A 46 11.24 -7.99 3.30
N LYS A 47 10.46 -8.56 2.37
CA LYS A 47 9.04 -8.85 2.60
C LYS A 47 8.87 -9.94 3.65
N ALA A 48 9.66 -11.01 3.58
CA ALA A 48 9.70 -12.08 4.58
C ALA A 48 10.05 -11.53 5.97
N GLU A 49 11.15 -10.76 6.08
CA GLU A 49 11.59 -10.14 7.33
C GLU A 49 10.51 -9.24 7.94
N ALA A 50 9.86 -8.40 7.13
CA ALA A 50 8.78 -7.54 7.59
C ALA A 50 7.54 -8.33 8.07
N ARG A 51 7.19 -9.43 7.38
CA ARG A 51 6.10 -10.34 7.82
C ARG A 51 6.43 -10.95 9.18
N ARG A 52 7.67 -11.45 9.37
CA ARG A 52 8.16 -12.02 10.63
C ARG A 52 8.06 -10.99 11.78
N ARG A 53 8.59 -9.78 11.59
CA ARG A 53 8.51 -8.71 12.59
C ARG A 53 7.07 -8.34 12.97
N LYS A 54 6.18 -8.23 11.98
CA LYS A 54 4.77 -7.93 12.24
C LYS A 54 4.06 -9.04 13.01
N MET A 55 4.35 -10.30 12.69
CA MET A 55 3.80 -11.46 13.39
C MET A 55 4.26 -11.48 14.85
N VAL A 56 5.56 -11.38 15.11
CA VAL A 56 6.13 -11.34 16.46
C VAL A 56 5.48 -10.24 17.29
N LYS A 57 5.46 -9.00 16.77
CA LYS A 57 4.87 -7.85 17.44
C LYS A 57 3.38 -8.04 17.76
N ARG A 58 2.63 -8.70 16.86
CA ARG A 58 1.21 -9.00 17.08
C ARG A 58 1.02 -10.01 18.20
N ILE A 59 1.81 -11.09 18.20
CA ILE A 59 1.71 -12.15 19.20
C ILE A 59 2.15 -11.64 20.58
N GLU A 60 3.27 -10.93 20.67
CA GLU A 60 3.73 -10.31 21.91
C GLU A 60 2.69 -9.36 22.51
N LYS A 61 1.95 -8.64 21.67
CA LYS A 61 0.87 -7.75 22.11
C LYS A 61 -0.37 -8.51 22.59
N THR A 62 -0.77 -9.56 21.89
CA THR A 62 -2.05 -10.27 22.15
C THR A 62 -1.92 -11.32 23.24
N ALA A 63 -0.79 -12.04 23.30
CA ALA A 63 -0.57 -13.16 24.20
C ALA A 63 0.89 -13.16 24.73
N PRO A 64 1.27 -12.18 25.55
CA PRO A 64 2.66 -12.01 25.99
C PRO A 64 3.21 -13.22 26.74
N LEU A 65 2.40 -13.86 27.58
CA LEU A 65 2.81 -15.00 28.41
C LEU A 65 3.20 -16.23 27.58
N PHE A 66 2.57 -16.43 26.42
CA PHE A 66 2.80 -17.58 25.53
C PHE A 66 3.47 -17.15 24.22
N ALA A 67 4.05 -15.96 24.18
CA ALA A 67 4.46 -15.35 22.91
C ALA A 67 5.49 -16.21 22.18
N GLN A 68 6.48 -16.75 22.88
CA GLN A 68 7.55 -17.54 22.27
C GLN A 68 7.02 -18.85 21.68
N GLU A 69 6.15 -19.55 22.39
CA GLU A 69 5.56 -20.81 21.96
C GLU A 69 4.66 -20.61 20.72
N LEU A 70 3.83 -19.57 20.75
CA LEU A 70 2.95 -19.22 19.63
C LEU A 70 3.73 -18.74 18.41
N ILE A 71 4.83 -18.00 18.59
CA ILE A 71 5.73 -17.60 17.52
C ILE A 71 6.36 -18.85 16.88
N ALA A 72 6.92 -19.75 17.68
CA ALA A 72 7.54 -20.97 17.18
C ALA A 72 6.55 -21.84 16.40
N ARG A 73 5.34 -21.98 16.92
CA ARG A 73 4.26 -22.73 16.27
C ARG A 73 3.83 -22.13 14.93
N GLU A 74 3.61 -20.81 14.86
CA GLU A 74 3.25 -20.13 13.61
C GLU A 74 4.35 -20.24 12.55
N PHE A 75 5.62 -20.21 12.96
CA PHE A 75 6.74 -20.46 12.05
C PHE A 75 6.73 -21.89 11.49
N GLN A 76 6.35 -22.89 12.29
CA GLN A 76 6.23 -24.27 11.82
C GLN A 76 5.02 -24.48 10.91
N GLU A 77 3.85 -23.94 11.28
CA GLU A 77 2.62 -24.12 10.51
C GLU A 77 2.62 -23.34 9.19
N ARG A 78 3.30 -22.18 9.13
CA ARG A 78 3.25 -21.25 7.98
C ARG A 78 4.62 -20.81 7.48
N GLY A 79 5.62 -21.67 7.61
CA GLY A 79 7.01 -21.40 7.25
C GLY A 79 7.17 -20.80 5.85
N ALA A 80 6.51 -21.36 4.83
CA ALA A 80 6.57 -20.87 3.45
C ALA A 80 6.22 -19.37 3.33
N TYR A 81 5.12 -18.93 3.95
CA TYR A 81 4.68 -17.53 3.91
C TYR A 81 5.67 -16.57 4.57
N PHE A 82 6.30 -17.01 5.68
CA PHE A 82 7.28 -16.21 6.41
C PHE A 82 8.71 -16.32 5.88
N ASN A 83 8.99 -17.28 4.99
CA ASN A 83 10.27 -17.44 4.30
C ASN A 83 10.35 -16.68 2.97
N GLY A 84 9.22 -16.14 2.49
CA GLY A 84 9.21 -15.32 1.28
C GLY A 84 8.99 -16.11 -0.01
N GLU A 85 8.58 -17.37 0.13
CA GLU A 85 8.10 -18.24 -0.94
C GLU A 85 6.63 -17.94 -1.29
#